data_AF-A0A2T4C3U4-F1
#
_entry.id   AF-A0A2T4C3U4-F1
#
_cell.length_a   1.000
_cell.length_b   1.000
_cell.length_c   1.000
_cell.angle_alpha   90.00
_cell.angle_beta   90.00
_cell.angle_gamma   90.00
#
_symmetry.space_group_name_H-M   'P 1'
#
loop_
_entity.id
_entity.type
_entity.pdbx_description
1 polymer ?
#
loop_
_entity_poly.entity_id
_entity_poly.type
_entity_poly.pdbx_seq_one_letter_code
_entity_poly.pdbx_strand_id
1 'polypeptide(L)'
;MQFLTAAFALLGLALTASAADEQLCFPVPGQINNVPQSITDLDVQIKIHWATKLCAQIDYSTVDAQSVTTDVADGVDATENGKTYGLNLVTVAVPNEEKCIDNAAATLGADVCPSGGAFINLDNNEEEWFSIVALD
;
A
#
# COMPACT_ATOMS: atom_id res chain seq x y z
N MET A 1 -14.24 -59.78 32.93
CA MET A 1 -13.18 -59.21 32.07
C MET A 1 -13.75 -57.97 31.40
N GLN A 2 -13.02 -56.89 31.59
CA GLN A 2 -13.21 -55.52 31.12
C GLN A 2 -13.16 -55.46 29.59
N PHE A 3 -13.83 -54.49 28.96
CA PHE A 3 -13.21 -53.57 27.99
C PHE A 3 -14.21 -52.41 27.73
N LEU A 4 -13.93 -51.28 28.38
CA LEU A 4 -14.45 -49.97 28.02
C LEU A 4 -13.83 -49.57 26.67
N THR A 5 -14.65 -49.25 25.69
CA THR A 5 -14.20 -48.59 24.46
C THR A 5 -14.62 -47.12 24.54
N ALA A 6 -13.66 -46.26 24.88
CA ALA A 6 -13.82 -44.81 24.83
C ALA A 6 -13.75 -44.35 23.37
N ALA A 7 -14.81 -43.72 22.86
CA ALA A 7 -14.77 -43.01 21.59
C ALA A 7 -14.07 -41.67 21.81
N PHE A 8 -12.84 -41.54 21.32
CA PHE A 8 -12.11 -40.27 21.29
C PHE A 8 -12.69 -39.40 20.18
N ALA A 9 -13.32 -38.29 20.57
CA ALA A 9 -13.68 -37.21 19.67
C ALA A 9 -12.40 -36.48 19.23
N LEU A 10 -12.01 -36.64 17.96
CA LEU A 10 -11.00 -35.80 17.32
C LEU A 10 -11.73 -34.59 16.71
N LEU A 11 -11.84 -33.51 17.49
CA LEU A 11 -12.05 -32.17 16.94
C LEU A 11 -10.78 -31.80 16.17
N GLY A 12 -10.79 -32.00 14.86
CA GLY A 12 -9.82 -31.40 13.96
C GLY A 12 -10.06 -29.91 13.85
N LEU A 13 -9.49 -29.12 14.77
CA LEU A 13 -9.27 -27.70 14.55
C LEU A 13 -8.14 -27.56 13.53
N ALA A 14 -8.49 -27.58 12.25
CA ALA A 14 -7.64 -27.02 11.23
C ALA A 14 -7.60 -25.51 11.46
N LEU A 15 -6.62 -25.02 12.22
CA LEU A 15 -6.23 -23.62 12.17
C LEU A 15 -5.62 -23.39 10.78
N THR A 16 -6.44 -23.01 9.82
CA THR A 16 -5.95 -22.24 8.68
C THR A 16 -5.68 -20.84 9.21
N ALA A 17 -4.51 -20.64 9.82
CA ALA A 17 -3.97 -19.30 9.99
C ALA A 17 -3.56 -18.84 8.58
N SER A 18 -4.46 -18.19 7.85
CA SER A 18 -4.05 -17.30 6.77
C SER A 18 -3.28 -16.16 7.42
N ALA A 19 -2.04 -15.88 7.02
CA ALA A 19 -1.43 -14.63 7.43
C ALA A 19 -2.23 -13.50 6.77
N ALA A 20 -2.33 -12.36 7.47
CA ALA A 20 -3.08 -11.22 6.97
C ALA A 20 -2.14 -10.28 6.21
N ASP A 21 -2.66 -9.60 5.20
CA ASP A 21 -2.01 -8.44 4.62
C ASP A 21 -1.71 -7.40 5.72
N GLU A 22 -0.51 -6.83 5.71
CA GLU A 22 -0.08 -5.78 6.64
C GLU A 22 -0.02 -4.43 5.93
N GLN A 23 -0.51 -3.40 6.63
CA GLN A 23 -0.47 -2.02 6.18
C GLN A 23 0.32 -1.15 7.16
N LEU A 24 1.27 -0.38 6.64
CA LEU A 24 2.12 0.51 7.43
C LEU A 24 2.08 1.94 6.89
N CYS A 25 1.78 2.92 7.74
CA CYS A 25 1.79 4.33 7.34
C CYS A 25 3.14 4.99 7.58
N PHE A 26 3.61 5.77 6.61
CA PHE A 26 4.83 6.55 6.72
C PHE A 26 4.58 8.04 6.43
N PRO A 27 5.19 8.96 7.19
CA PRO A 27 5.99 8.71 8.39
C PRO A 27 5.12 8.19 9.55
N VAL A 28 5.73 7.42 10.46
CA VAL A 28 5.02 6.75 11.56
C VAL A 28 4.40 7.82 12.48
N PRO A 29 3.20 7.61 13.07
CA PRO A 29 2.61 8.59 13.97
C PRO A 29 3.59 9.08 15.06
N GLY A 30 3.76 10.40 15.15
CA GLY A 30 4.73 11.04 16.06
C GLY A 30 6.07 11.38 15.42
N GLN A 31 6.33 10.95 14.18
CA GLN A 31 7.44 11.47 13.38
C GLN A 31 7.04 12.74 12.62
N ILE A 32 8.04 13.58 12.32
CA ILE A 32 7.83 14.80 11.55
C ILE A 32 7.45 14.41 10.12
N ASN A 33 6.31 14.91 9.69
CA ASN A 33 5.90 14.87 8.30
C ASN A 33 6.40 16.12 7.57
N ASN A 34 7.24 15.92 6.56
CA ASN A 34 7.77 17.00 5.73
C ASN A 34 6.90 17.27 4.49
N VAL A 35 5.83 16.50 4.29
CA VAL A 35 4.83 16.77 3.26
C VAL A 35 3.98 17.97 3.71
N PRO A 36 3.84 19.02 2.88
CA PRO A 36 3.00 20.18 3.21
C PRO A 36 1.55 19.80 3.45
N GLN A 37 0.85 20.56 4.32
CA GLN A 37 -0.55 20.27 4.65
C GLN A 37 -1.45 20.36 3.42
N SER A 38 -1.23 21.33 2.53
CA SER A 38 -1.99 21.45 1.28
C SER A 38 -1.88 20.22 0.38
N ILE A 39 -0.86 19.37 0.57
CA ILE A 39 -0.68 18.11 -0.14
C ILE A 39 -1.27 16.94 0.65
N THR A 40 -1.12 16.90 1.98
CA THR A 40 -1.76 15.86 2.79
C THR A 40 -3.28 15.97 2.78
N ASP A 41 -3.80 17.18 2.67
CA ASP A 41 -5.24 17.50 2.68
C ASP A 41 -5.87 17.41 1.29
N LEU A 42 -5.11 17.02 0.26
CA LEU A 42 -5.67 16.73 -1.06
C LEU A 42 -6.76 15.68 -0.97
N ASP A 43 -7.79 15.85 -1.80
CA ASP A 43 -8.83 14.86 -1.98
C ASP A 43 -8.18 13.50 -2.28
N VAL A 44 -8.62 12.48 -1.56
CA VAL A 44 -8.13 11.10 -1.72
C VAL A 44 -8.18 10.63 -3.18
N GLN A 45 -9.18 11.09 -3.94
CA GLN A 45 -9.32 10.73 -5.36
C GLN A 45 -8.17 11.26 -6.21
N ILE A 46 -7.52 12.37 -5.83
CA ILE A 46 -6.32 12.87 -6.51
C ILE A 46 -5.17 11.89 -6.29
N LYS A 47 -4.98 11.42 -5.05
CA LYS A 47 -3.91 10.48 -4.70
C LYS A 47 -4.14 9.11 -5.35
N ILE A 48 -5.38 8.62 -5.34
CA ILE A 48 -5.76 7.39 -6.03
C ILE A 48 -5.58 7.55 -7.55
N HIS A 49 -5.93 8.71 -8.13
CA HIS A 49 -5.71 8.94 -9.56
C HIS A 49 -4.23 8.90 -9.95
N TRP A 50 -3.34 9.49 -9.14
CA TRP A 50 -1.91 9.32 -9.31
C TRP A 50 -1.51 7.84 -9.25
N ALA A 51 -1.95 7.11 -8.23
CA ALA A 51 -1.65 5.69 -8.09
C ALA A 51 -2.14 4.87 -9.29
N THR A 52 -3.37 5.07 -9.77
CA THR A 52 -3.90 4.39 -10.96
C THR A 52 -3.03 4.63 -12.19
N LYS A 53 -2.62 5.89 -12.44
CA LYS A 53 -1.70 6.21 -13.54
C LYS A 53 -0.33 5.53 -13.41
N LEU A 54 0.17 5.37 -12.19
CA LEU A 54 1.44 4.72 -11.91
C LEU A 54 1.35 3.19 -12.01
N CYS A 55 0.29 2.58 -11.46
CA CYS A 55 0.01 1.16 -11.57
C CYS A 55 -0.06 0.71 -13.04
N ALA A 56 -0.62 1.52 -13.93
CA ALA A 56 -0.67 1.22 -15.38
C ALA A 56 0.70 1.22 -16.08
N GLN A 57 1.76 1.72 -15.43
CA GLN A 57 3.13 1.77 -15.97
C GLN A 57 4.00 0.60 -15.53
N ILE A 58 3.55 -0.18 -14.54
CA ILE A 58 4.30 -1.31 -13.98
C ILE A 58 4.27 -2.49 -14.96
N ASP A 59 5.42 -3.13 -15.16
CA ASP A 59 5.50 -4.42 -15.83
C ASP A 59 5.21 -5.55 -14.84
N TYR A 60 3.96 -6.04 -14.83
CA TYR A 60 3.53 -7.13 -13.95
C TYR A 60 4.06 -8.52 -14.38
N SER A 61 4.84 -8.61 -15.46
CA SER A 61 5.46 -9.87 -15.87
C SER A 61 6.76 -10.18 -15.11
N THR A 62 7.31 -9.20 -14.38
CA THR A 62 8.49 -9.36 -13.52
C THR A 62 8.14 -9.33 -12.04
N VAL A 63 9.01 -9.95 -11.23
CA VAL A 63 8.96 -9.91 -9.76
C VAL A 63 9.99 -8.96 -9.17
N ASP A 64 10.82 -8.33 -10.01
CA ASP A 64 11.83 -7.36 -9.58
C ASP A 64 11.18 -6.06 -9.10
N ALA A 65 11.92 -5.34 -8.24
CA ALA A 65 11.50 -4.03 -7.77
C ALA A 65 11.40 -3.03 -8.92
N GLN A 66 10.26 -2.35 -9.02
CA GLN A 66 10.02 -1.27 -9.98
C GLN A 66 9.67 0.00 -9.23
N SER A 67 10.08 1.15 -9.75
CA SER A 67 9.75 2.46 -9.19
C SER A 67 9.30 3.38 -10.30
N VAL A 68 8.13 3.98 -10.12
CA VAL A 68 7.56 4.98 -11.04
C VAL A 68 7.06 6.16 -10.23
N THR A 69 7.21 7.36 -10.77
CA THR A 69 6.86 8.61 -10.09
C THR A 69 5.91 9.41 -10.98
N THR A 70 4.98 10.12 -10.35
CA THR A 70 4.07 11.05 -11.04
C THR A 70 4.86 12.05 -11.88
N ASP A 71 4.44 12.25 -13.13
CA ASP A 71 5.01 13.30 -13.98
C ASP A 71 4.72 14.68 -13.37
N VAL A 72 5.69 15.61 -13.48
CA VAL A 72 5.55 16.96 -12.92
C VAL A 72 4.31 17.70 -13.44
N ALA A 73 3.88 17.43 -14.69
CA ALA A 73 2.69 18.03 -15.28
C ALA A 73 1.37 17.53 -14.65
N ASP A 74 1.40 16.38 -13.99
CA ASP A 74 0.27 15.79 -13.28
C ASP A 74 0.31 16.06 -11.76
N GLY A 75 1.39 16.70 -11.29
CA GLY A 75 1.57 17.03 -9.88
C GLY A 75 0.70 18.19 -9.41
N VAL A 76 0.70 18.41 -8.09
CA VAL A 76 -0.03 19.51 -7.44
C VAL A 76 0.93 20.38 -6.65
N ASP A 77 0.81 21.70 -6.84
CA ASP A 77 1.63 22.68 -6.15
C ASP A 77 1.23 22.84 -4.68
N ALA A 78 2.21 22.73 -3.80
CA ALA A 78 2.04 23.01 -2.38
C ALA A 78 2.05 24.52 -2.12
N THR A 79 1.01 25.02 -1.47
CA THR A 79 0.88 26.45 -1.16
C THR A 79 1.94 26.97 -0.17
N GLU A 80 2.49 26.09 0.66
CA GLU A 80 3.40 26.44 1.75
C GLU A 80 4.84 26.64 1.30
N ASN A 81 5.27 25.94 0.25
CA ASN A 81 6.67 25.97 -0.19
C ASN A 81 6.86 26.15 -1.70
N GLY A 82 5.79 26.21 -2.48
CA GLY A 82 5.82 26.45 -3.93
C GLY A 82 6.43 25.31 -4.75
N LYS A 83 6.59 24.11 -4.16
CA LYS A 83 7.03 22.91 -4.88
C LYS A 83 5.83 22.12 -5.38
N THR A 84 6.00 21.48 -6.53
CA THR A 84 5.04 20.51 -7.04
C THR A 84 5.26 19.16 -6.35
N TYR A 85 4.19 18.49 -5.95
CA TYR A 85 4.19 17.17 -5.33
C TYR A 85 3.39 16.18 -6.14
N GLY A 86 3.77 14.92 -6.02
CA GLY A 86 3.05 13.79 -6.58
C GLY A 86 3.30 12.53 -5.76
N LEU A 87 3.10 11.39 -6.40
CA LEU A 87 3.26 10.08 -5.80
C LEU A 87 4.48 9.36 -6.39
N ASN A 88 5.23 8.68 -5.56
CA ASN A 88 6.13 7.62 -5.97
C ASN A 88 5.52 6.28 -5.59
N LEU A 89 5.45 5.37 -6.55
CA LEU A 89 5.04 3.99 -6.38
C LEU A 89 6.27 3.10 -6.54
N VAL A 90 6.49 2.24 -5.54
CA VAL A 90 7.40 1.09 -5.66
C VAL A 90 6.58 -0.19 -5.60
N THR A 91 6.88 -1.16 -6.45
CA THR A 91 6.25 -2.50 -6.43
C THR A 91 7.30 -3.59 -6.44
N VAL A 92 7.04 -4.69 -5.74
CA VAL A 92 7.80 -5.95 -5.81
C VAL A 92 6.79 -7.08 -5.92
N ALA A 93 6.91 -7.90 -6.97
CA ALA A 93 6.09 -9.09 -7.20
C ALA A 93 4.55 -8.92 -7.19
N VAL A 94 4.03 -7.68 -7.20
CA VAL A 94 2.59 -7.39 -7.28
C VAL A 94 2.02 -8.06 -8.53
N PRO A 95 0.91 -8.81 -8.45
CA PRO A 95 0.53 -9.74 -9.52
C PRO A 95 -0.15 -9.09 -10.73
N ASN A 96 -0.79 -7.92 -10.55
CA ASN A 96 -1.51 -7.22 -11.61
C ASN A 96 -1.89 -5.79 -11.21
N GLU A 97 -2.36 -5.03 -12.20
CA GLU A 97 -2.79 -3.64 -12.05
C GLU A 97 -3.98 -3.47 -11.08
N GLU A 98 -4.96 -4.39 -11.11
CA GLU A 98 -6.13 -4.32 -10.22
C GLU A 98 -5.72 -4.40 -8.75
N LYS A 99 -4.82 -5.34 -8.41
CA LYS A 99 -4.28 -5.47 -7.05
C LYS A 99 -3.50 -4.24 -6.61
N CYS A 100 -2.68 -3.65 -7.50
CA CYS A 100 -1.96 -2.40 -7.23
C CYS A 100 -2.93 -1.25 -6.89
N ILE A 101 -4.01 -1.11 -7.66
CA ILE A 101 -5.02 -0.07 -7.44
C ILE A 101 -5.80 -0.30 -6.14
N ASP A 102 -6.19 -1.55 -5.85
CA ASP A 102 -6.90 -1.91 -4.63
C ASP A 102 -6.08 -1.60 -3.37
N ASN A 103 -4.80 -1.96 -3.40
CA ASN A 103 -3.86 -1.64 -2.33
C ASN A 103 -3.64 -0.13 -2.20
N ALA A 104 -3.58 0.62 -3.30
CA ALA A 104 -3.52 2.09 -3.28
C ALA A 104 -4.76 2.68 -2.57
N ALA A 105 -5.96 2.17 -2.87
CA ALA A 105 -7.18 2.61 -2.22
C ALA A 105 -7.20 2.27 -0.71
N ALA A 106 -6.63 1.12 -0.34
CA ALA A 106 -6.47 0.73 1.07
C ALA A 106 -5.46 1.61 1.83
N THR A 107 -4.42 2.12 1.15
CA THR A 107 -3.31 2.83 1.80
C THR A 107 -3.35 4.35 1.72
N LEU A 108 -3.84 4.92 0.61
CA LEU A 108 -3.87 6.36 0.38
C LEU A 108 -5.16 7.04 0.86
N GLY A 109 -6.08 6.27 1.45
CA GLY A 109 -7.28 6.78 2.10
C GLY A 109 -6.98 7.89 3.11
N ALA A 110 -7.82 8.94 3.13
CA ALA A 110 -7.61 10.13 3.96
C ALA A 110 -7.51 9.82 5.47
N ASP A 111 -8.19 8.77 5.93
CA ASP A 111 -8.16 8.32 7.34
C ASP A 111 -7.11 7.24 7.62
N VAL A 112 -6.32 6.84 6.62
CA VAL A 112 -5.40 5.72 6.73
C VAL A 112 -3.95 6.20 6.75
N CYS A 113 -3.38 6.60 5.62
CA CYS A 113 -2.01 7.10 5.58
C CYS A 113 -1.89 8.39 4.73
N PRO A 114 -2.08 9.59 5.31
CA PRO A 114 -2.18 10.84 4.55
C PRO A 114 -0.96 11.20 3.69
N SER A 115 0.22 10.66 4.03
CA SER A 115 1.50 10.92 3.35
C SER A 115 1.97 9.76 2.47
N GLY A 116 1.17 8.70 2.38
CA GLY A 116 1.57 7.43 1.81
C GLY A 116 1.74 6.33 2.86
N GLY A 117 1.82 5.09 2.38
CA GLY A 117 1.95 3.89 3.19
C GLY A 117 2.50 2.73 2.38
N ALA A 118 2.86 1.66 3.09
CA ALA A 118 3.25 0.39 2.53
C ALA A 118 2.12 -0.63 2.70
N PHE A 119 1.98 -1.51 1.72
CA PHE A 119 1.20 -2.73 1.77
C PHE A 119 2.17 -3.90 1.61
N ILE A 120 2.10 -4.86 2.53
CA ILE A 120 2.97 -6.04 2.56
C ILE A 120 2.09 -7.27 2.69
N ASN A 121 2.18 -8.19 1.75
CA ASN A 121 1.50 -9.46 1.86
C ASN A 121 2.40 -10.45 2.62
N LEU A 122 2.01 -10.84 3.83
CA LEU A 122 2.82 -11.71 4.69
C LEU A 122 2.83 -13.19 4.26
N ASP A 123 1.93 -13.58 3.34
CA ASP A 123 1.84 -14.95 2.82
C ASP A 123 2.75 -15.17 1.59
N ASN A 124 3.24 -14.10 0.95
CA ASN A 124 4.14 -14.17 -0.20
C ASN A 124 5.19 -13.04 -0.13
N ASN A 125 5.85 -12.74 -1.25
CA ASN A 125 6.88 -11.70 -1.32
C ASN A 125 6.35 -10.42 -2.00
N GLU A 126 5.03 -10.19 -2.01
CA GLU A 126 4.43 -8.99 -2.58
C GLU A 126 4.60 -7.81 -1.63
N GLU A 127 5.17 -6.74 -2.15
CA GLU A 127 5.36 -5.50 -1.41
C GLU A 127 5.03 -4.31 -2.33
N GLU A 128 4.39 -3.29 -1.76
CA GLU A 128 4.01 -2.09 -2.47
C GLU A 128 4.10 -0.86 -1.57
N TRP A 129 4.68 0.23 -2.07
CA TRP A 129 4.91 1.44 -1.28
C TRP A 129 4.45 2.65 -2.07
N PHE A 130 3.56 3.40 -1.45
CA PHE A 130 3.07 4.68 -1.94
C PHE A 130 3.69 5.77 -1.07
N SER A 131 4.40 6.71 -1.67
CA SER A 131 5.04 7.82 -0.94
C SER A 131 4.76 9.14 -1.64
N ILE A 132 4.27 10.13 -0.89
CA ILE A 132 4.18 11.50 -1.43
C ILE A 132 5.58 12.09 -1.49
N VAL A 133 5.95 12.60 -2.67
CA VAL A 133 7.28 13.16 -2.95
C VAL A 133 7.17 14.51 -3.64
N ALA A 134 8.17 15.37 -3.44
CA ALA A 134 8.33 16.55 -4.27
C ALA A 134 8.84 16.12 -5.66
N LEU A 135 8.32 16.76 -6.70
CA LEU A 135 8.70 16.53 -8.09
C LEU A 135 9.69 17.63 -8.52
N ASP A 136 10.72 17.23 -9.25
CA ASP A 136 11.76 18.11 -9.80
C ASP A 136 11.60 18.28 -11.32
#